data_AF-A0A0Q6TNI6-F1
#
_entry.id   AF-A0A0Q6TNI6-F1
#
_cell.length_a   1.000
_cell.length_b   1.000
_cell.length_c   1.000
_cell.angle_alpha   90.00
_cell.angle_beta   90.00
_cell.angle_gamma   90.00
#
_symmetry.space_group_name_H-M   'P 1'
#
loop_
_entity.id
_entity.type
_entity.pdbx_description
1 polymer ?
#
loop_
_entity_poly.entity_id
_entity_poly.type
_entity_poly.pdbx_seq_one_letter_code
_entity_poly.pdbx_strand_id
1 'polypeptide(L)'
;MLAIVAFGGAVYLYQMDNQLRGGALDDAMEAMLKRTDVDAAIVARAILENHRDTRQIAALWSSLYWGFAWGAAVLSALAGLVLKVESFIPEEKLKRDIAALLTVSAALLVTVSTSGDFQRKWQANRTAAAELERTGYAFLERNGEDPRAFLREVGNSLQKRHLAILGTTESRPPGAPASSTK
;
A
#
# COMPACT_ATOMS: atom_id res chain seq x y z
N MET A 1 -11.45 3.30 -20.03
CA MET A 1 -11.82 4.52 -19.28
C MET A 1 -11.86 4.31 -17.76
N LEU A 2 -12.56 3.31 -17.21
CA LEU A 2 -12.61 3.05 -15.75
C LEU A 2 -11.23 2.83 -15.11
N ALA A 3 -10.36 2.04 -15.76
CA ALA A 3 -8.98 1.87 -15.31
C ALA A 3 -8.19 3.19 -15.33
N ILE A 4 -8.49 4.11 -16.27
CA ILE A 4 -7.82 5.41 -16.40
C ILE A 4 -8.31 6.39 -15.33
N VAL A 5 -9.61 6.35 -14.96
CA VAL A 5 -10.16 7.18 -13.88
C VAL A 5 -9.70 6.67 -12.52
N ALA A 6 -9.67 5.34 -12.31
CA ALA A 6 -9.11 4.75 -11.09
C ALA A 6 -7.61 5.01 -10.99
N PHE A 7 -6.87 4.92 -12.10
CA PHE A 7 -5.45 5.26 -12.15
C PHE A 7 -5.21 6.76 -11.95
N GLY A 8 -6.02 7.63 -12.56
CA GLY A 8 -5.94 9.09 -12.39
C GLY A 8 -6.29 9.54 -10.97
N GLY A 9 -7.31 8.93 -10.35
CA GLY A 9 -7.64 9.13 -8.93
C GLY A 9 -6.54 8.60 -8.00
N ALA A 10 -5.94 7.46 -8.32
CA ALA A 10 -4.78 6.94 -7.60
C ALA A 10 -3.55 7.86 -7.72
N VAL A 11 -3.30 8.43 -8.90
CA VAL A 11 -2.23 9.43 -9.12
C VAL A 11 -2.51 10.74 -8.39
N TYR A 12 -3.76 11.18 -8.33
CA TYR A 12 -4.15 12.39 -7.60
C TYR A 12 -4.01 12.22 -6.08
N LEU A 13 -4.46 11.08 -5.54
CA LEU A 13 -4.29 10.75 -4.12
C LEU A 13 -2.81 10.51 -3.76
N TYR A 14 -2.03 9.94 -4.69
CA TYR A 14 -0.58 9.82 -4.57
C TYR A 14 0.12 11.17 -4.42
N GLN A 15 -0.34 12.21 -5.13
CA GLN A 15 0.21 13.56 -5.00
C GLN A 15 -0.18 14.22 -3.66
N MET A 16 -1.36 13.93 -3.10
CA MET A 16 -1.80 14.52 -1.83
C MET A 16 -1.20 13.87 -0.58
N ASP A 17 -0.97 12.55 -0.58
CA ASP A 17 -0.44 11.86 0.63
C ASP A 17 0.99 12.30 0.98
N ASN A 18 1.74 12.79 -0.01
CA ASN A 18 3.08 13.34 0.17
C ASN A 18 3.09 14.62 1.05
N GLN A 19 1.94 15.28 1.26
CA GLN A 19 1.83 16.49 2.09
C GLN A 19 1.20 16.28 3.47
N LEU A 20 0.52 15.15 3.74
CA LEU A 20 -0.39 15.04 4.89
C LEU A 20 0.15 14.28 6.11
N ARG A 21 1.21 13.46 5.98
CA ARG A 21 1.85 12.72 7.09
C ARG A 21 3.32 12.46 6.79
N GLY A 22 4.21 12.41 7.80
CA GLY A 22 5.62 11.96 7.67
C GLY A 22 6.68 13.04 7.44
N GLY A 23 6.28 14.29 7.13
CA GLY A 23 7.23 15.39 6.97
C GLY A 23 8.08 15.64 8.21
N ALA A 24 7.57 15.34 9.41
CA ALA A 24 8.31 15.53 10.66
C ALA A 24 9.61 14.70 10.74
N LEU A 25 9.64 13.48 10.18
CA LEU A 25 10.87 12.69 10.12
C LEU A 25 11.84 13.27 9.08
N ASP A 26 11.33 13.65 7.92
CA ASP A 26 12.10 14.29 6.85
C ASP A 26 12.79 15.57 7.34
N ASP A 27 12.04 16.43 8.01
CA ASP A 27 12.51 17.69 8.60
C ASP A 27 13.54 17.43 9.70
N ALA A 28 13.28 16.46 10.59
CA ALA A 28 14.19 16.14 11.69
C ALA A 28 15.52 15.53 11.22
N MET A 29 15.49 14.75 10.14
CA MET A 29 16.69 14.13 9.57
C MET A 29 17.51 15.05 8.67
N GLU A 30 16.96 16.21 8.27
CA GLU A 30 17.71 17.20 7.49
C GLU A 30 18.99 17.66 8.20
N ALA A 31 18.95 17.78 9.53
CA ALA A 31 20.11 18.13 10.35
C ALA A 31 21.21 17.06 10.30
N MET A 32 20.83 15.77 10.26
CA MET A 32 21.79 14.66 10.15
C MET A 32 22.40 14.57 8.75
N LEU A 33 21.62 14.83 7.71
CA LEU A 33 22.11 14.82 6.32
C LEU A 33 23.13 15.94 6.03
N LYS A 34 23.03 17.07 6.73
CA LYS A 34 23.96 18.20 6.60
C LYS A 34 25.21 18.07 7.46
N ARG A 35 25.29 17.06 8.32
CA ARG A 35 26.42 16.85 9.23
C ARG A 35 27.63 16.31 8.47
N THR A 36 28.82 16.62 8.96
CA THR A 36 30.10 16.17 8.36
C THR A 36 30.34 14.66 8.51
N ASP A 37 29.60 13.98 9.40
CA ASP A 37 29.69 12.54 9.59
C ASP A 37 29.04 11.79 8.41
N VAL A 38 29.90 11.27 7.52
CA VAL A 38 29.51 10.60 6.28
C VAL A 38 28.75 9.31 6.57
N ASP A 39 29.14 8.54 7.59
CA ASP A 39 28.51 7.25 7.89
C ASP A 39 27.09 7.47 8.44
N ALA A 40 26.94 8.43 9.34
CA ALA A 40 25.63 8.82 9.85
C ALA A 40 24.72 9.38 8.76
N ALA A 41 25.26 10.20 7.84
CA ALA A 41 24.50 10.77 6.73
C ALA A 41 24.03 9.69 5.73
N ILE A 42 24.85 8.68 5.45
CA ILE A 42 24.47 7.54 4.59
C ILE A 42 23.29 6.77 5.21
N VAL A 43 23.37 6.47 6.50
CA VAL A 43 22.29 5.73 7.20
C VAL A 43 21.03 6.57 7.31
N ALA A 44 21.16 7.86 7.58
CA ALA A 44 20.03 8.79 7.55
C ALA A 44 19.34 8.77 6.17
N ARG A 45 20.10 8.86 5.09
CA ARG A 45 19.55 8.79 3.73
C ARG A 45 18.85 7.46 3.48
N ALA A 46 19.47 6.34 3.86
CA ALA A 46 18.90 5.02 3.68
C ALA A 46 17.56 4.87 4.42
N ILE A 47 17.44 5.36 5.65
CA ILE A 47 16.18 5.34 6.41
C ILE A 47 15.12 6.18 5.69
N LEU A 48 15.44 7.42 5.30
CA LEU A 48 14.49 8.33 4.66
C LEU A 48 13.98 7.83 3.31
N GLU A 49 14.89 7.43 2.42
CA GLU A 49 14.53 6.95 1.09
C GLU A 49 13.62 5.72 1.21
N ASN A 50 14.00 4.75 2.04
CA ASN A 50 13.17 3.56 2.25
C ASN A 50 11.83 3.88 2.93
N HIS A 51 11.79 4.83 3.87
CA HIS A 51 10.54 5.26 4.50
C HIS A 51 9.60 5.87 3.45
N ARG A 52 10.10 6.83 2.65
CA ARG A 52 9.33 7.50 1.58
C ARG A 52 8.84 6.50 0.54
N ASP A 53 9.71 5.64 0.03
CA ASP A 53 9.35 4.63 -0.96
C ASP A 53 8.26 3.70 -0.44
N THR A 54 8.44 3.18 0.79
CA THR A 54 7.47 2.26 1.39
C THR A 54 6.11 2.93 1.57
N ARG A 55 6.09 4.20 1.95
CA ARG A 55 4.84 4.96 2.09
C ARG A 55 4.16 5.24 0.77
N GLN A 56 4.90 5.69 -0.24
CA GLN A 56 4.40 5.92 -1.59
C GLN A 56 3.79 4.65 -2.17
N ILE A 57 4.48 3.52 -2.01
CA ILE A 57 3.99 2.21 -2.42
C ILE A 57 2.74 1.82 -1.60
N ALA A 58 2.69 2.09 -0.29
CA ALA A 58 1.50 1.87 0.52
C ALA A 58 0.29 2.69 0.02
N ALA A 59 0.49 3.96 -0.35
CA ALA A 59 -0.57 4.81 -0.88
C ALA A 59 -1.10 4.31 -2.23
N LEU A 60 -0.20 3.84 -3.11
CA LEU A 60 -0.58 3.22 -4.38
C LEU A 60 -1.42 1.96 -4.16
N TRP A 61 -0.97 1.04 -3.30
CA TRP A 61 -1.75 -0.17 -3.00
C TRP A 61 -3.07 0.14 -2.29
N SER A 62 -3.10 1.17 -1.43
CA SER A 62 -4.35 1.65 -0.80
C SER A 62 -5.35 2.11 -1.85
N SER A 63 -4.88 2.92 -2.81
CA SER A 63 -5.70 3.47 -3.88
C SER A 63 -6.21 2.37 -4.80
N LEU A 64 -5.38 1.38 -5.15
CA LEU A 64 -5.78 0.23 -5.95
C LEU A 64 -6.79 -0.66 -5.21
N TYR A 65 -6.51 -1.00 -3.94
CA TYR A 65 -7.36 -1.87 -3.14
C TYR A 65 -8.75 -1.25 -2.95
N TRP A 66 -8.81 -0.02 -2.41
CA TRP A 66 -10.08 0.66 -2.16
C TRP A 66 -10.74 1.10 -3.47
N GLY A 67 -9.98 1.58 -4.44
CA GLY A 67 -10.51 1.97 -5.75
C GLY A 67 -11.21 0.82 -6.46
N PHE A 68 -10.66 -0.40 -6.38
CA PHE A 68 -11.28 -1.57 -7.00
C PHE A 68 -12.47 -2.06 -6.18
N ALA A 69 -12.40 -2.04 -4.84
CA ALA A 69 -13.50 -2.44 -3.98
C ALA A 69 -14.72 -1.51 -4.15
N TRP A 70 -14.53 -0.20 -3.99
CA TRP A 70 -15.58 0.80 -4.16
C TRP A 70 -16.04 0.89 -5.62
N GLY A 71 -15.11 0.80 -6.58
CA GLY A 71 -15.44 0.76 -8.01
C GLY A 71 -16.34 -0.42 -8.36
N ALA A 72 -16.03 -1.62 -7.87
CA ALA A 72 -16.86 -2.79 -8.08
C ALA A 72 -18.25 -2.65 -7.44
N ALA A 73 -18.33 -2.10 -6.22
CA ALA A 73 -19.60 -1.85 -5.55
C ALA A 73 -20.48 -0.86 -6.33
N VAL A 74 -19.89 0.24 -6.80
CA VAL A 74 -20.60 1.25 -7.61
C VAL A 74 -21.09 0.65 -8.93
N LEU A 75 -20.23 -0.07 -9.66
CA LEU A 75 -20.62 -0.71 -10.93
C LEU A 75 -21.74 -1.74 -10.72
N SER A 76 -21.68 -2.50 -9.63
CA SER A 76 -22.72 -3.47 -9.28
C SER A 76 -24.05 -2.78 -8.97
N ALA A 77 -24.02 -1.69 -8.20
CA ALA A 77 -25.22 -0.90 -7.91
C ALA A 77 -25.80 -0.24 -9.17
N LEU A 78 -24.94 0.29 -10.05
CA LEU A 78 -25.35 0.88 -11.33
C LEU A 78 -25.97 -0.15 -12.27
N ALA A 79 -25.46 -1.39 -12.29
CA ALA A 79 -26.04 -2.46 -13.09
C ALA A 79 -27.51 -2.71 -12.70
N GLY A 80 -27.81 -2.74 -11.40
CA GLY A 80 -29.18 -2.86 -10.89
C GLY A 80 -30.03 -1.62 -11.18
N LEU A 81 -29.45 -0.42 -11.08
CA LEU A 81 -30.15 0.83 -11.36
C LEU A 81 -30.55 0.97 -12.83
N VAL A 82 -29.65 0.64 -13.76
CA VAL A 82 -29.92 0.71 -15.22
C VAL A 82 -31.10 -0.16 -15.63
N LEU A 83 -31.28 -1.32 -14.98
CA LEU A 83 -32.43 -2.19 -15.24
C LEU A 83 -33.75 -1.61 -14.75
N LYS A 84 -33.72 -0.69 -13.77
CA LYS A 84 -34.91 -0.14 -13.10
C LYS A 84 -35.33 1.23 -13.63
N VAL A 85 -34.42 1.99 -14.24
CA VAL A 85 -34.69 3.34 -14.72
C VAL A 85 -35.22 3.30 -16.15
N GLU A 86 -36.54 3.41 -16.30
CA GLU A 86 -37.21 3.45 -17.61
C GLU A 86 -37.12 4.82 -18.31
N SER A 87 -36.80 5.88 -17.57
CA SER A 87 -36.85 7.26 -18.08
C SER A 87 -35.67 7.68 -18.96
N PHE A 88 -34.53 6.99 -18.89
CA PHE A 88 -33.31 7.39 -19.60
C PHE A 88 -32.98 6.54 -20.84
N ILE A 89 -33.43 5.28 -20.88
CA ILE A 89 -33.17 4.36 -22.00
C ILE A 89 -34.46 3.60 -22.31
N PRO A 90 -35.15 3.89 -23.42
CA PRO A 90 -36.38 3.17 -23.76
C PRO A 90 -36.12 1.76 -24.32
N GLU A 91 -34.92 1.49 -24.82
CA GLU A 91 -34.59 0.22 -25.46
C GLU A 91 -34.11 -0.86 -24.48
N GLU A 92 -34.93 -1.89 -24.28
CA GLU A 92 -34.70 -3.00 -23.35
C GLU A 92 -33.40 -3.77 -23.61
N LYS A 93 -33.04 -3.98 -24.88
CA LYS A 93 -31.81 -4.68 -25.25
C LYS A 93 -30.58 -3.90 -24.78
N LEU A 94 -30.56 -2.59 -25.01
CA LEU A 94 -29.45 -1.72 -24.61
C LEU A 94 -29.27 -1.67 -23.10
N LYS A 95 -30.37 -1.62 -22.32
CA LYS A 95 -30.30 -1.69 -20.84
C LYS A 95 -29.59 -2.95 -20.36
N ARG A 96 -29.98 -4.10 -20.92
CA ARG A 96 -29.42 -5.41 -20.53
C ARG A 96 -27.94 -5.51 -20.87
N ASP A 97 -27.55 -5.05 -22.06
CA ASP A 97 -26.14 -5.05 -22.48
C ASP A 97 -25.29 -4.17 -21.57
N ILE A 98 -25.78 -2.96 -21.21
CA ILE A 98 -25.08 -2.07 -20.27
C ILE A 98 -24.99 -2.69 -18.87
N ALA A 99 -26.08 -3.23 -18.34
CA ALA A 99 -26.08 -3.89 -17.03
C ALA A 99 -25.12 -5.09 -16.98
N ALA A 100 -25.06 -5.88 -18.06
CA ALA A 100 -24.11 -6.98 -18.19
C ALA A 100 -22.66 -6.48 -18.19
N LEU A 101 -22.34 -5.43 -18.96
CA LEU A 101 -21.00 -4.85 -19.00
C LEU A 101 -20.56 -4.31 -17.63
N LEU A 102 -21.45 -3.65 -16.90
CA LEU A 102 -21.20 -3.15 -15.56
C LEU A 102 -20.92 -4.30 -14.57
N THR A 103 -21.73 -5.36 -14.63
CA THR A 103 -21.59 -6.55 -13.78
C THR A 103 -20.28 -7.29 -14.05
N VAL A 104 -19.95 -7.53 -15.32
CA VAL A 104 -18.68 -8.18 -15.71
C VAL A 104 -17.48 -7.33 -15.29
N SER A 105 -17.55 -6.01 -15.48
CA SER A 105 -16.49 -5.09 -15.04
C SER A 105 -16.30 -5.12 -13.52
N ALA A 106 -17.38 -5.14 -12.74
CA ALA A 106 -17.33 -5.28 -11.29
C ALA A 106 -16.67 -6.60 -10.87
N ALA A 107 -17.06 -7.71 -11.48
CA ALA A 107 -16.48 -9.03 -11.22
C ALA A 107 -14.97 -9.08 -11.54
N LEU A 108 -14.55 -8.44 -12.64
CA LEU A 108 -13.14 -8.33 -13.00
C LEU A 108 -12.36 -7.50 -11.97
N LEU A 109 -12.89 -6.36 -11.51
CA LEU A 109 -12.24 -5.55 -10.47
C LEU A 109 -12.03 -6.33 -9.17
N VAL A 110 -13.06 -7.07 -8.72
CA VAL A 110 -12.95 -7.93 -7.53
C VAL A 110 -11.89 -9.01 -7.76
N THR A 111 -11.95 -9.72 -8.89
CA THR A 111 -11.02 -10.81 -9.20
C THR A 111 -9.57 -10.33 -9.26
N VAL A 112 -9.31 -9.19 -9.89
CA VAL A 112 -7.94 -8.62 -9.96
C VAL A 112 -7.48 -8.15 -8.58
N SER A 113 -8.36 -7.53 -7.79
CA SER A 113 -8.02 -7.09 -6.43
C SER A 113 -7.66 -8.26 -5.51
N THR A 114 -8.45 -9.34 -5.56
CA THR A 114 -8.23 -10.54 -4.75
C THR A 114 -7.02 -11.34 -5.23
N SER A 115 -6.89 -11.60 -6.54
CA SER A 115 -5.77 -12.38 -7.07
C SER A 115 -4.42 -11.64 -6.94
N GLY A 116 -4.43 -10.31 -7.02
CA GLY A 116 -3.26 -9.47 -6.83
C GLY A 116 -2.83 -9.28 -5.37
N ASP A 117 -3.64 -9.75 -4.42
CA ASP A 117 -3.51 -9.58 -2.97
C ASP A 117 -3.07 -8.16 -2.56
N PHE A 118 -3.84 -7.19 -3.02
CA PHE A 118 -3.54 -5.78 -2.77
C PHE A 118 -3.64 -5.44 -1.29
N GLN A 119 -4.50 -6.13 -0.54
CA GLN A 119 -4.64 -5.96 0.90
C GLN A 119 -3.34 -6.32 1.63
N ARG A 120 -2.74 -7.49 1.36
CA ARG A 120 -1.48 -7.89 2.00
C ARG A 120 -0.34 -6.94 1.66
N LYS A 121 -0.23 -6.53 0.39
CA LYS A 121 0.79 -5.55 -0.04
C LYS A 121 0.62 -4.21 0.64
N TRP A 122 -0.61 -3.71 0.73
CA TRP A 122 -0.93 -2.48 1.46
C TRP A 122 -0.55 -2.57 2.94
N GLN A 123 -0.93 -3.65 3.63
CA GLN A 123 -0.60 -3.86 5.05
C GLN A 123 0.91 -3.95 5.27
N ALA A 124 1.62 -4.76 4.47
CA ALA A 124 3.06 -4.95 4.60
C ALA A 124 3.84 -3.64 4.44
N ASN A 125 3.46 -2.80 3.47
CA ASN A 125 4.11 -1.50 3.29
C ASN A 125 3.77 -0.55 4.44
N ARG A 126 2.53 -0.49 4.93
CA ARG A 126 2.20 0.37 6.09
C ARG A 126 2.98 0.00 7.34
N THR A 127 3.12 -1.28 7.63
CA THR A 127 3.89 -1.76 8.79
C THR A 127 5.37 -1.40 8.65
N ALA A 128 5.97 -1.69 7.49
CA ALA A 128 7.38 -1.38 7.24
C ALA A 128 7.66 0.14 7.27
N ALA A 129 6.75 0.98 6.80
CA ALA A 129 6.88 2.43 6.90
C ALA A 129 6.94 2.90 8.36
N ALA A 130 6.09 2.35 9.22
CA ALA A 130 6.08 2.67 10.65
C ALA A 130 7.32 2.13 11.38
N GLU A 131 7.82 0.95 11.01
CA GLU A 131 9.10 0.41 11.53
C GLU A 131 10.29 1.30 11.15
N LEU A 132 10.36 1.74 9.89
CA LEU A 132 11.41 2.65 9.41
C LEU A 132 11.32 4.03 10.06
N GLU A 133 10.11 4.53 10.29
CA GLU A 133 9.89 5.80 11.00
C GLU A 133 10.40 5.72 12.45
N ARG A 134 10.04 4.64 13.16
CA ARG A 134 10.56 4.37 14.50
C ARG A 134 12.09 4.25 14.51
N THR A 135 12.67 3.56 13.53
CA THR A 135 14.12 3.41 13.37
C THR A 135 14.78 4.77 13.18
N GLY A 136 14.18 5.65 12.35
CA GLY A 136 14.66 7.01 12.13
C GLY A 136 14.63 7.86 13.39
N TYR A 137 13.55 7.80 14.18
CA TYR A 137 13.51 8.51 15.46
C TYR A 137 14.52 7.99 16.47
N ALA A 138 14.72 6.67 16.56
CA ALA A 138 15.74 6.09 17.43
C ALA A 138 17.17 6.48 16.99
N PHE A 139 17.40 6.58 15.68
CA PHE A 139 18.67 7.05 15.13
C PHE A 139 18.94 8.52 15.49
N LEU A 140 17.91 9.36 15.41
CA LEU A 140 17.97 10.77 15.81
C LEU A 140 18.21 10.92 17.32
N GLU A 141 17.51 10.16 18.15
CA GLU A 141 17.66 10.18 19.61
C GLU A 141 19.10 9.85 20.04
N ARG A 142 19.75 8.93 19.33
CA ARG A 142 21.16 8.56 19.56
C ARG A 142 22.17 9.44 18.84
N ASN A 143 21.74 10.57 18.28
CA ASN A 143 22.60 11.49 17.52
C ASN A 143 23.44 10.81 16.42
N GLY A 144 22.92 9.74 15.82
CA GLY A 144 23.60 8.98 14.77
C GLY A 144 24.66 8.00 15.26
N GLU A 145 24.72 7.69 16.55
CA GLU A 145 25.64 6.69 17.10
C GLU A 145 25.32 5.27 16.58
N ASP A 146 26.37 4.48 16.36
CA ASP A 146 26.34 3.14 15.76
C ASP A 146 25.53 3.01 14.44
N PRO A 147 25.96 3.70 13.36
CA PRO A 147 25.26 3.67 12.08
C PRO A 147 25.06 2.25 11.52
N ARG A 148 26.00 1.34 11.81
CA ARG A 148 25.94 -0.05 11.33
C ARG A 148 24.84 -0.87 11.98
N ALA A 149 24.47 -0.59 13.24
CA ALA A 149 23.32 -1.24 13.85
C ALA A 149 22.01 -0.79 13.20
N PHE A 150 21.85 0.50 12.97
CA PHE A 150 20.65 1.06 12.32
C PHE A 150 20.50 0.61 10.88
N LEU A 151 21.61 0.48 10.12
CA LEU A 151 21.56 -0.07 8.76
C LEU A 151 21.08 -1.53 8.75
N ARG A 152 21.47 -2.33 9.76
CA ARG A 152 20.96 -3.70 9.93
C ARG A 152 19.46 -3.70 10.26
N GLU A 153 19.00 -2.76 11.07
CA GLU A 153 17.58 -2.62 11.41
C GLU A 153 16.73 -2.23 10.19
N VAL A 154 17.23 -1.34 9.34
CA VAL A 154 16.62 -1.03 8.03
C VAL A 154 16.54 -2.29 7.17
N GLY A 155 17.64 -3.03 7.03
CA GLY A 155 17.68 -4.28 6.27
C GLY A 155 16.66 -5.31 6.78
N ASN A 156 16.56 -5.48 8.10
CA ASN A 156 15.59 -6.38 8.73
C ASN A 156 14.14 -5.94 8.43
N SER A 157 13.84 -4.65 8.50
CA SER A 157 12.51 -4.10 8.19
C SER A 157 12.12 -4.35 6.74
N LEU A 158 13.06 -4.16 5.80
CA LEU A 158 12.84 -4.42 4.38
C LEU A 158 12.67 -5.91 4.07
N GLN A 159 13.43 -6.77 4.75
CA GLN A 159 13.29 -8.23 4.60
C GLN A 159 11.93 -8.71 5.14
N LYS A 160 11.51 -8.24 6.31
CA LYS A 160 10.17 -8.51 6.87
C LYS A 160 9.07 -8.06 5.91
N ARG A 161 9.18 -6.86 5.34
CA ARG A 161 8.27 -6.35 4.30
C ARG A 161 8.18 -7.32 3.12
N HIS A 162 9.32 -7.77 2.62
CA HIS A 162 9.39 -8.67 1.46
C HIS A 162 8.71 -10.01 1.76
N LEU A 163 9.04 -10.63 2.89
CA LEU A 163 8.43 -11.89 3.33
C LEU A 163 6.91 -11.77 3.53
N ALA A 164 6.47 -10.67 4.14
CA ALA A 164 5.04 -10.37 4.30
C ALA A 164 4.33 -10.21 2.95
N ILE A 165 4.96 -9.58 1.95
CA ILE A 165 4.39 -9.45 0.60
C ILE A 165 4.28 -10.80 -0.11
N LEU A 166 5.29 -11.66 0.03
CA LEU A 166 5.32 -13.00 -0.55
C LEU A 166 4.34 -13.96 0.13
N GLY A 167 3.84 -13.62 1.32
CA GLY A 167 3.01 -14.52 2.12
C GLY A 167 3.80 -15.67 2.75
N THR A 168 5.13 -15.60 2.72
CA THR A 168 6.03 -16.52 3.41
C THR A 168 6.27 -15.96 4.80
N THR A 169 5.32 -16.14 5.72
CA THR A 169 5.64 -15.99 7.15
C THR A 169 6.73 -17.01 7.49
N GLU A 170 7.67 -16.59 8.34
CA GLU A 170 8.76 -17.43 8.87
C GLU A 170 8.33 -18.89 9.01
N SER A 171 9.13 -19.77 8.42
CA SER A 171 9.07 -21.21 8.62
C SER A 171 8.76 -21.51 10.08
N ARG A 172 7.67 -22.25 10.31
CA ARG A 172 7.35 -22.95 11.56
C ARG A 172 8.65 -23.33 12.28
N PRO A 173 8.86 -22.94 13.55
CA PRO A 173 10.05 -23.36 14.27
C PRO A 173 10.14 -24.90 14.22
N PRO A 174 11.31 -25.48 13.89
CA PRO A 174 11.45 -26.92 13.76
C PRO A 174 11.19 -27.55 15.13
N GLY A 175 9.99 -28.10 15.33
CA GLY A 175 9.59 -28.74 16.58
C GLY A 175 8.20 -28.41 17.13
N ALA A 176 7.40 -27.51 16.52
CA ALA A 176 6.04 -27.28 17.01
C ALA A 176 5.11 -28.47 16.68
N PRO A 177 4.63 -29.25 17.67
CA PRO A 177 3.80 -30.43 17.43
C PRO A 177 2.49 -30.06 16.75
N ALA A 178 2.05 -30.90 15.82
CA ALA A 178 0.74 -30.76 15.19
C ALA A 178 -0.34 -30.92 16.28
N SER A 179 -1.12 -29.87 16.51
CA SER A 179 -2.32 -29.96 17.33
C SER A 179 -3.26 -30.97 16.69
N SER A 180 -3.37 -32.14 17.31
CA SER A 180 -4.33 -33.17 16.95
C SER A 180 -5.75 -32.62 17.14
N THR A 181 -6.51 -32.65 16.06
CA THR A 181 -7.97 -32.54 16.04
C THR A 181 -8.60 -33.48 17.06
N LYS A 182 -9.57 -32.97 17.81
CA LYS A 182 -10.67 -33.76 18.35
C LYS A 182 -11.97 -33.19 17.79
#